data_AF-A0A1E9HF61-F1
#
_entry.id   AF-A0A1E9HF61-F1
#
_cell.length_a   1.000
_cell.length_b   1.000
_cell.length_c   1.000
_cell.angle_alpha   90.00
_cell.angle_beta   90.00
_cell.angle_gamma   90.00
#
_symmetry.space_group_name_H-M   'P 1'
#
loop_
_entity.id
_entity.type
_entity.pdbx_description
1 polymer ?
#
loop_
_entity_poly.entity_id
_entity_poly.type
_entity_poly.pdbx_seq_one_letter_code
_entity_poly.pdbx_strand_id
1 'polypeptide(L)'
;MPRKKDSSPKVHVVDTEYGQVLLNEADGAYLHLNATAALIKSRLDAGDDTDAIVRALVDEYDVDADTARRDVEAFCRALDEKGLR
;
A
#
# COMPACT_ATOMS: atom_id res chain seq x y z
N MET A 1 12.88 -15.98 -32.35
CA MET A 1 12.90 -16.42 -30.94
C MET A 1 12.45 -15.25 -30.06
N PRO A 2 11.19 -15.15 -29.62
CA PRO A 2 10.82 -14.11 -28.66
C PRO A 2 11.25 -14.53 -27.24
N ARG A 3 11.87 -13.60 -26.51
CA ARG A 3 12.32 -13.79 -25.13
C ARG A 3 11.12 -13.86 -24.18
N LYS A 4 11.08 -14.87 -23.31
CA LYS A 4 10.14 -14.94 -22.18
C LYS A 4 10.32 -13.68 -21.33
N LYS A 5 9.31 -12.82 -21.31
CA LYS A 5 9.27 -11.66 -20.41
C LYS A 5 8.65 -12.17 -19.11
N ASP A 6 9.51 -12.56 -18.17
CA ASP A 6 9.13 -12.74 -16.77
C ASP A 6 8.49 -11.42 -16.33
N SER A 7 7.16 -11.40 -16.22
CA SER A 7 6.37 -10.18 -16.07
C SER A 7 5.48 -10.31 -14.84
N SER A 8 6.11 -10.45 -13.67
CA SER A 8 5.44 -9.99 -12.46
C SER A 8 5.10 -8.51 -12.66
N PRO A 9 3.87 -8.06 -12.35
CA PRO A 9 3.50 -6.65 -12.49
C PRO A 9 4.51 -5.79 -11.72
N LYS A 10 5.08 -4.79 -12.40
CA LYS A 10 5.97 -3.83 -11.75
C LYS A 10 5.10 -2.74 -11.13
N VAL A 11 4.96 -2.80 -9.81
CA VAL A 11 4.31 -1.76 -9.02
C VAL A 11 5.37 -0.70 -8.67
N HIS A 12 5.11 0.55 -9.03
CA HIS A 12 5.98 1.69 -8.72
C HIS A 12 5.31 2.63 -7.73
N VAL A 13 6.09 3.16 -6.79
CA VAL A 13 5.68 4.29 -5.94
C VAL A 13 6.12 5.57 -6.64
N VAL A 14 5.18 6.47 -6.89
CA VAL A 14 5.43 7.77 -7.52
C VAL A 14 5.02 8.88 -6.55
N ASP A 15 5.95 9.75 -6.20
CA ASP A 15 5.65 10.96 -5.43
C ASP A 15 4.98 11.99 -6.36
N THR A 16 3.81 12.49 -5.94
CA THR A 16 3.08 13.55 -6.63
C THR A 16 2.87 14.73 -5.68
N GLU A 17 2.50 15.90 -6.22
CA GLU A 17 2.20 17.10 -5.43
C GLU A 17 1.04 16.91 -4.44
N TYR A 18 0.22 15.87 -4.62
CA TYR A 18 -0.95 15.58 -3.78
C TYR A 18 -0.75 14.37 -2.84
N GLY A 19 0.41 13.71 -2.89
CA GLY A 19 0.67 12.46 -2.15
C GLY A 19 1.38 11.41 -2.99
N GLN A 20 1.54 10.20 -2.45
CA GLN A 20 2.15 9.09 -3.18
C GLN A 20 1.11 8.33 -4.00
N VAL A 21 1.53 7.73 -5.11
CA VAL A 21 0.68 6.87 -5.94
C VAL A 21 1.38 5.54 -6.17
N LEU A 22 0.66 4.43 -5.95
CA LEU A 22 1.04 3.12 -6.45
C LEU A 22 0.51 2.98 -7.88
N LEU A 23 1.39 2.63 -8.82
CA LEU A 23 1.04 2.39 -10.21
C LEU A 23 1.47 0.98 -10.63
N ASN A 24 0.52 0.17 -11.09
CA ASN A 24 0.78 -1.04 -11.84
C ASN A 24 0.98 -0.70 -13.31
N GLU A 25 2.19 -0.86 -13.82
CA GLU A 25 2.49 -0.60 -15.24
C GLU A 25 1.86 -1.63 -16.18
N ALA A 26 1.45 -2.80 -15.68
CA ALA A 26 0.93 -3.87 -16.53
C ALA A 26 -0.49 -3.57 -17.05
N ASP A 27 -1.34 -2.96 -16.23
CA ASP A 27 -2.74 -2.68 -16.54
C ASP A 27 -3.13 -1.21 -16.33
N GLY A 28 -2.22 -0.36 -15.86
CA GLY A 28 -2.47 1.05 -15.56
C GLY A 28 -3.28 1.27 -14.28
N ALA A 29 -3.50 0.25 -13.45
CA ALA A 29 -4.18 0.40 -12.18
C ALA A 29 -3.36 1.29 -11.25
N TYR A 30 -4.01 2.25 -10.61
CA TYR A 30 -3.37 3.10 -9.63
C TYR A 30 -4.17 3.21 -8.32
N LEU A 31 -3.45 3.49 -7.25
CA LEU A 31 -3.99 3.77 -5.93
C LEU A 31 -3.27 4.99 -5.35
N HIS A 32 -4.03 6.02 -4.98
CA HIS A 32 -3.49 7.17 -4.27
C HIS A 32 -3.27 6.79 -2.80
N LEU A 33 -2.09 7.09 -2.29
CA LEU A 33 -1.69 6.91 -0.90
C LEU A 33 -1.79 8.26 -0.18
N ASN A 34 -2.78 8.38 0.71
CA ASN A 34 -2.74 9.41 1.73
C ASN A 34 -1.63 9.08 2.77
N ALA A 35 -1.39 9.97 3.74
CA ALA A 35 -0.31 9.79 4.73
C ALA A 35 -0.42 8.44 5.47
N THR A 36 -1.62 8.07 5.91
CA THR A 36 -1.93 6.78 6.55
C THR A 36 -1.58 5.60 5.65
N ALA A 37 -2.03 5.60 4.39
CA ALA A 37 -1.78 4.54 3.43
C ALA A 37 -0.30 4.41 3.04
N ALA A 38 0.43 5.53 2.98
CA ALA A 38 1.87 5.54 2.77
C ALA A 38 2.61 4.90 3.94
N LEU A 39 2.21 5.19 5.18
CA LEU A 39 2.75 4.52 6.37
C LEU A 39 2.47 3.02 6.33
N ILE A 40 1.21 2.62 6.09
CA ILE A 40 0.81 1.21 6.00
C ILE A 40 1.66 0.47 4.96
N LYS A 41 1.80 1.03 3.75
CA LYS A 41 2.61 0.44 2.68
C LYS A 41 4.07 0.28 3.08
N SER A 42 4.67 1.33 3.65
CA SER A 42 6.06 1.30 4.11
C SER A 42 6.31 0.23 5.16
N ARG A 43 5.39 0.06 6.12
CA ARG A 43 5.49 -0.98 7.16
C ARG A 43 5.26 -2.39 6.60
N LEU A 44 4.31 -2.56 5.67
CA LEU A 44 4.13 -3.83 4.96
C LEU A 44 5.40 -4.22 4.18
N ASP A 45 6.05 -3.26 3.51
CA ASP A 45 7.31 -3.50 2.79
C ASP A 45 8.48 -3.83 3.72
N ALA A 46 8.43 -3.34 4.97
CA ALA A 46 9.37 -3.72 6.03
C ALA A 46 9.09 -5.11 6.63
N GLY A 47 7.94 -5.72 6.30
CA GLY A 47 7.53 -7.03 6.81
C GLY A 47 6.82 -7.01 8.16
N ASP A 48 6.34 -5.83 8.61
CA ASP A 48 5.55 -5.70 9.84
C ASP A 48 4.21 -6.45 9.70
N ASP A 49 3.75 -7.06 10.80
CA ASP A 49 2.42 -7.64 10.87
C ASP A 49 1.33 -6.58 11.12
N THR A 50 0.06 -6.97 10.97
CA THR A 50 -1.07 -6.06 11.14
C THR A 50 -1.09 -5.39 12.53
N ASP A 51 -0.72 -6.10 13.59
CA ASP A 51 -0.75 -5.56 14.95
C ASP A 51 0.36 -4.51 15.17
N ALA A 52 1.54 -4.72 14.59
CA ALA A 52 2.62 -3.74 14.58
C ALA A 52 2.24 -2.49 13.80
N ILE A 53 1.59 -2.65 12.63
CA ILE A 53 1.12 -1.52 11.82
C ILE A 53 0.03 -0.74 12.55
N VAL A 54 -0.92 -1.43 13.19
CA VAL A 54 -1.98 -0.78 13.99
C VAL A 54 -1.37 0.05 15.10
N ARG A 55 -0.40 -0.47 15.85
CA ARG A 55 0.29 0.30 16.90
C ARG A 55 0.99 1.53 16.32
N ALA A 56 1.67 1.39 15.20
CA ALA A 56 2.32 2.53 14.54
C ALA A 56 1.32 3.61 14.11
N LEU A 57 0.12 3.24 13.65
CA LEU A 57 -0.94 4.20 13.30
C LEU A 57 -1.51 4.91 14.52
N VAL A 58 -1.74 4.17 15.60
CA VAL A 58 -2.21 4.74 16.88
C VAL A 58 -1.16 5.73 17.40
N ASP A 59 0.11 5.36 17.40
CA ASP A 59 1.20 6.18 17.92
C ASP A 59 1.44 7.44 17.06
N GLU A 60 1.32 7.35 15.73
CA GLU A 60 1.60 8.47 14.81
C GLU A 60 0.42 9.44 14.66
N TYR A 61 -0.82 8.92 14.63
CA TYR A 61 -2.01 9.69 14.27
C TYR A 61 -3.01 9.88 15.42
N ASP A 62 -2.74 9.35 16.62
CA ASP A 62 -3.62 9.41 17.80
C ASP A 62 -5.06 8.94 17.51
N VAL A 63 -5.18 7.93 16.64
CA VAL A 63 -6.45 7.26 16.32
C VAL A 63 -6.67 6.08 17.26
N ASP A 64 -7.92 5.64 17.42
CA ASP A 64 -8.20 4.42 18.17
C ASP A 64 -7.76 3.16 17.38
N ALA A 65 -7.45 2.09 18.11
CA ALA A 65 -6.91 0.86 17.53
C ALA A 65 -7.90 0.13 16.59
N ASP A 66 -9.21 0.30 16.79
CA ASP A 66 -10.21 -0.33 15.91
C ASP A 66 -10.29 0.41 14.58
N THR A 67 -10.23 1.74 14.60
CA THR A 67 -10.12 2.58 13.40
C THR A 67 -8.83 2.28 12.64
N ALA A 68 -7.69 2.26 13.33
CA ALA A 68 -6.41 1.89 12.71
C ALA A 68 -6.46 0.49 12.07
N ARG A 69 -7.06 -0.50 12.73
CA ARG A 69 -7.18 -1.85 12.16
C ARG A 69 -8.06 -1.86 10.90
N ARG A 70 -9.19 -1.16 10.92
CA ARG A 70 -10.05 -1.03 9.74
C ARG A 70 -9.32 -0.38 8.57
N ASP A 71 -8.49 0.62 8.83
CA ASP A 71 -7.71 1.28 7.78
C ASP A 71 -6.67 0.33 7.17
N VAL A 72 -5.97 -0.47 7.98
CA VAL A 72 -5.03 -1.49 7.48
C VAL A 72 -5.76 -2.54 6.64
N GLU A 73 -6.90 -3.05 7.12
CA GLU A 73 -7.70 -4.05 6.40
C GLU A 73 -8.25 -3.50 5.08
N ALA A 74 -8.79 -2.27 5.10
CA ALA A 74 -9.29 -1.60 3.90
C ALA A 74 -8.17 -1.36 2.87
N PHE A 75 -6.98 -0.99 3.33
CA PHE A 75 -5.83 -0.79 2.47
C PHE A 75 -5.36 -2.11 1.83
N CYS A 76 -5.18 -3.17 2.61
CA CYS A 76 -4.81 -4.50 2.10
C CYS A 76 -5.82 -4.99 1.06
N ARG A 77 -7.12 -4.82 1.34
CA ARG A 77 -8.18 -5.18 0.40
C ARG A 77 -8.10 -4.37 -0.89
N ALA A 78 -7.83 -3.07 -0.82
CA ALA A 78 -7.67 -2.22 -2.01
C ALA A 78 -6.47 -2.64 -2.86
N LEU A 79 -5.36 -3.10 -2.24
CA LEU A 79 -4.23 -3.67 -2.97
C LEU A 79 -4.61 -4.96 -3.70
N ASP A 80 -5.29 -5.88 -3.00
CA ASP A 80 -5.71 -7.17 -3.57
C ASP A 80 -6.70 -6.96 -4.74
N GLU A 81 -7.68 -6.07 -4.60
CA GLU A 81 -8.68 -5.75 -5.64
C GLU A 81 -8.05 -5.11 -6.90
N LYS A 82 -6.91 -4.42 -6.75
CA LYS A 82 -6.21 -3.73 -7.84
C LYS A 82 -4.99 -4.48 -8.36
N GLY A 83 -4.67 -5.66 -7.81
CA GLY A 83 -3.47 -6.43 -8.17
C GLY A 83 -2.17 -5.70 -7.86
N LEU A 84 -2.15 -4.88 -6.80
CA LEU A 84 -1.03 -4.00 -6.40
C LEU A 84 -0.18 -4.56 -5.24
N ARG A 85 -0.42 -5.82 -4.85
CA ARG A 85 0.27 -6.48 -3.75
C ARG A 85 1.56 -7.18 -4.18
#